data_AF-A0AAQ0CI56-F1
#
_entry.id   AF-A0AAQ0CI56-F1
#
_cell.length_a   1.000
_cell.length_b   1.000
_cell.length_c   1.000
_cell.angle_alpha   90.00
_cell.angle_beta   90.00
_cell.angle_gamma   90.00
#
_symmetry.space_group_name_H-M   'P 1'
#
loop_
_entity.id
_entity.type
_entity.pdbx_description
1 polymer ?
#
loop_
_entity_poly.entity_id
_entity_poly.type
_entity_poly.pdbx_seq_one_letter_code
_entity_poly.pdbx_strand_id
1 'polypeptide(L)'
;MIDISKRIEIISKLLDENSRTSVLYAALECRLTIEAICYERFALSYEYIPHELLRKWQPHHVVKQVAEEGNEQVTEGFTISISKSPIDQDNPPVTPEDYESFEYVKIGSQAALDVGKLGRLWNALSNTSLHISLPKAKGEEIDIYGDSDKARGKITESLNEFKRILDGNLLSSGFGEEYYFYCIGCDTKLKRRVKLIKHGQMVTCLNPDCPESYYFSVEDGEIFHIRRLLNTTCADCGNSIEIPARFVDKLKVEQTLNADCTGCGYNNRIRLIPGRANKPEARESNEGLHNNQKQSDA
;
A
#
# COMPACT_ATOMS: atom_id res chain seq x y z
N MET A 1 9.26 15.89 -6.51
CA MET A 1 10.36 15.44 -5.66
C MET A 1 10.57 16.46 -4.56
N ILE A 2 10.41 16.06 -3.32
CA ILE A 2 10.56 16.94 -2.18
C ILE A 2 12.05 17.25 -2.02
N ASP A 3 12.36 18.54 -1.89
CA ASP A 3 13.72 18.98 -1.66
C ASP A 3 14.12 18.67 -0.22
N ILE A 4 14.79 17.53 -0.02
CA ILE A 4 15.32 17.12 1.28
C ILE A 4 16.70 17.72 1.57
N SER A 5 17.31 18.46 0.63
CA SER A 5 18.64 19.06 0.80
C SER A 5 18.65 20.06 1.96
N LYS A 6 17.63 20.91 2.02
CA LYS A 6 17.44 21.86 3.14
C LYS A 6 17.28 21.14 4.48
N ARG A 7 16.61 19.98 4.49
CA ARG A 7 16.45 19.17 5.71
C ARG A 7 17.77 18.56 6.15
N ILE A 8 18.58 18.07 5.22
CA ILE A 8 19.94 17.59 5.51
C ILE A 8 20.79 18.68 6.14
N GLU A 9 20.75 19.90 5.60
CA GLU A 9 21.48 21.06 6.16
C GLU A 9 21.04 21.36 7.60
N ILE A 10 19.72 21.39 7.86
CA ILE A 10 19.17 21.61 9.20
C ILE A 10 19.64 20.52 10.17
N ILE A 11 19.52 19.25 9.78
CA ILE A 11 19.92 18.11 10.61
C ILE A 11 21.41 18.16 10.91
N SER A 12 22.25 18.44 9.91
CA SER A 12 23.70 18.59 10.09
C SER A 12 24.04 19.72 11.05
N LYS A 13 23.42 20.89 10.90
CA LYS A 13 23.63 22.02 11.82
C LYS A 13 23.27 21.68 13.26
N LEU A 14 22.12 21.04 13.48
CA LEU A 14 21.69 20.60 14.81
C LEU A 14 22.65 19.56 15.42
N LEU A 15 23.21 18.70 14.58
CA LEU A 15 24.19 17.71 15.00
C LEU A 15 25.54 18.34 15.39
N ASP A 16 25.94 19.42 14.70
CA ASP A 16 27.16 20.18 14.96
C ASP A 16 27.08 20.99 16.25
N GLU A 17 25.89 21.50 16.62
CA GLU A 17 25.63 22.16 17.91
C GLU A 17 25.93 21.25 19.11
N ASN A 18 25.83 19.92 18.93
CA ASN A 18 26.23 18.88 19.87
C ASN A 18 25.65 19.02 21.30
N SER A 19 24.50 19.66 21.45
CA SER A 19 23.76 19.69 22.71
C SER A 19 22.75 18.54 22.76
N ARG A 20 22.38 18.06 23.96
CA ARG A 20 21.37 16.98 24.09
C ARG A 20 20.03 17.38 23.45
N THR A 21 19.67 18.67 23.56
CA THR A 21 18.47 19.23 22.94
C THR A 21 18.57 19.31 21.42
N SER A 22 19.72 19.72 20.87
CA SER A 22 19.89 19.78 19.41
C SER A 22 19.92 18.38 18.77
N VAL A 23 20.49 17.37 19.47
CA VAL A 23 20.42 15.96 19.05
C VAL A 23 18.99 15.44 19.03
N LEU A 24 18.18 15.79 20.03
CA LEU A 24 16.74 15.45 20.05
C LEU A 24 16.01 16.02 18.83
N TYR A 25 16.20 17.31 18.53
CA TYR A 25 15.57 17.95 17.38
C TYR A 25 16.08 17.39 16.05
N ALA A 26 17.37 17.06 15.95
CA ALA A 26 17.92 16.40 14.77
C ALA A 26 17.25 15.03 14.53
N ALA A 27 17.02 14.25 15.58
CA ALA A 27 16.31 12.97 15.47
C ALA A 27 14.85 13.14 15.00
N LEU A 28 14.16 14.18 15.49
CA LEU A 28 12.81 14.53 15.03
C LEU A 28 12.81 14.90 13.54
N GLU A 29 13.72 15.77 13.11
CA GLU A 29 13.86 16.16 11.70
C GLU A 29 14.18 14.95 10.80
N CYS A 30 15.01 14.01 11.25
CA CYS A 30 15.24 12.76 10.53
C CYS A 30 13.93 11.98 10.31
N ARG A 31 13.08 11.85 11.33
CA ARG A 31 11.80 11.12 11.18
C ARG A 31 10.84 11.81 10.24
N LEU A 32 10.69 13.12 10.36
CA LEU A 32 9.85 13.92 9.44
C LEU A 32 10.36 13.79 8.00
N THR A 33 11.69 13.71 7.81
CA THR A 33 12.30 13.48 6.51
C THR A 33 11.98 12.09 5.96
N ILE A 34 12.06 11.03 6.79
CA ILE A 34 11.67 9.67 6.39
C ILE A 34 10.18 9.62 6.00
N GLU A 35 9.32 10.22 6.81
CA GLU A 35 7.88 10.34 6.53
C GLU A 35 7.63 11.04 5.20
N ALA A 36 8.27 12.19 4.98
CA ALA A 36 8.16 12.96 3.74
C ALA A 36 8.57 12.15 2.50
N ILE A 37 9.69 11.42 2.57
CA ILE A 37 10.16 10.56 1.48
C ILE A 37 9.13 9.46 1.17
N CYS A 38 8.63 8.77 2.20
CA CYS A 38 7.64 7.70 2.04
C CYS A 38 6.29 8.23 1.51
N TYR A 39 5.83 9.37 2.00
CA TYR A 39 4.54 9.94 1.61
C TYR A 39 4.58 10.57 0.22
N GLU A 40 5.72 11.09 -0.22
CA GLU A 40 5.88 11.50 -1.62
C GLU A 40 5.72 10.32 -2.58
N ARG A 41 6.28 9.14 -2.24
CA ARG A 41 6.06 7.93 -3.03
C ARG A 41 4.59 7.54 -3.09
N PHE A 42 3.87 7.68 -1.98
CA PHE A 42 2.43 7.45 -1.95
C PHE A 42 1.64 8.47 -2.79
N ALA A 43 2.00 9.75 -2.75
CA ALA A 43 1.30 10.79 -3.52
C ALA A 43 1.24 10.48 -5.02
N LEU A 44 2.26 9.80 -5.57
CA LEU A 44 2.30 9.34 -6.96
C LEU A 44 1.34 8.18 -7.26
N SER A 45 0.90 7.46 -6.22
CA SER A 45 0.00 6.31 -6.33
C SER A 45 -1.37 6.57 -5.71
N TYR A 46 -1.71 7.84 -5.50
CA TYR A 46 -2.99 8.27 -4.91
C TYR A 46 -4.20 7.76 -5.71
N GLU A 47 -4.09 7.68 -7.03
CA GLU A 47 -5.14 7.16 -7.93
C GLU A 47 -5.38 5.65 -7.80
N TYR A 48 -4.54 4.95 -7.05
CA TYR A 48 -4.64 3.51 -6.85
C TYR A 48 -5.12 3.19 -5.43
N ILE A 49 -4.68 3.91 -4.40
CA ILE A 49 -4.92 3.46 -3.02
C ILE A 49 -5.88 4.43 -2.30
N PRO A 50 -7.02 3.92 -1.78
CA PRO A 50 -7.92 4.73 -0.95
C PRO A 50 -7.20 5.30 0.27
N HIS A 51 -7.31 6.61 0.47
CA HIS A 51 -6.62 7.31 1.56
C HIS A 51 -7.02 6.79 2.96
N GLU A 52 -8.24 6.27 3.12
CA GLU A 52 -8.73 5.70 4.38
C GLU A 52 -7.86 4.54 4.90
N LEU A 53 -7.29 3.77 3.97
CA LEU A 53 -6.47 2.60 4.31
C LEU A 53 -5.13 3.01 4.93
N LEU A 54 -4.68 4.26 4.73
CA LEU A 54 -3.34 4.70 5.08
C LEU A 54 -3.27 5.56 6.35
N ARG A 55 -4.41 6.05 6.87
CA ARG A 55 -4.47 6.94 8.04
C ARG A 55 -3.79 6.41 9.31
N LYS A 56 -3.56 5.10 9.41
CA LYS A 56 -2.94 4.45 10.59
C LYS A 56 -1.53 3.93 10.34
N TRP A 57 -0.97 4.16 9.15
CA TRP A 57 0.19 3.42 8.69
C TRP A 57 1.50 4.17 8.97
N GLN A 58 2.45 3.44 9.55
CA GLN A 58 3.84 3.87 9.66
C GLN A 58 4.45 4.02 8.25
N PRO A 59 5.48 4.87 8.06
CA PRO A 59 6.00 5.21 6.73
C PRO A 59 6.36 4.01 5.86
N HIS A 60 6.99 2.99 6.48
CA HIS A 60 7.42 1.79 5.77
C HIS A 60 6.24 0.91 5.32
N HIS A 61 5.17 0.84 6.11
CA HIS A 61 3.95 0.15 5.71
C HIS A 61 3.32 0.87 4.52
N VAL A 62 3.27 2.22 4.53
CA VAL A 62 2.67 2.99 3.42
C VAL A 62 3.36 2.66 2.10
N VAL A 63 4.69 2.67 2.05
CA VAL A 63 5.41 2.33 0.81
C VAL A 63 5.19 0.87 0.40
N LYS A 64 5.11 -0.05 1.36
CA LYS A 64 4.80 -1.46 1.06
C LYS A 64 3.42 -1.62 0.42
N GLN A 65 2.40 -0.92 0.92
CA GLN A 65 1.07 -0.90 0.29
C GLN A 65 1.13 -0.40 -1.14
N VAL A 66 1.88 0.69 -1.35
CA VAL A 66 2.07 1.26 -2.68
C VAL A 66 2.71 0.25 -3.63
N ALA A 67 3.73 -0.47 -3.17
CA ALA A 67 4.37 -1.52 -3.94
C ALA A 67 3.41 -2.67 -4.30
N GLU A 68 2.52 -3.05 -3.38
CA GLU A 68 1.63 -4.19 -3.56
C GLU A 68 0.38 -3.88 -4.40
N GLU A 69 -0.11 -2.63 -4.39
CA GLU A 69 -1.41 -2.29 -4.97
C GLU A 69 -1.41 -1.19 -6.03
N GLY A 70 -0.37 -0.35 -6.10
CA GLY A 70 -0.34 0.81 -6.99
C GLY A 70 0.82 0.81 -7.98
N ASN A 71 2.04 0.55 -7.50
CA ASN A 71 3.26 0.66 -8.26
C ASN A 71 4.34 -0.25 -7.68
N GLU A 72 4.52 -1.43 -8.28
CA GLU A 72 5.53 -2.42 -7.90
C GLU A 72 6.96 -1.87 -7.93
N GLN A 73 7.21 -0.84 -8.71
CA GLN A 73 8.52 -0.23 -8.94
C GLN A 73 8.80 0.96 -8.01
N VAL A 74 7.91 1.24 -7.05
CA VAL A 74 8.01 2.43 -6.18
C VAL A 74 9.30 2.43 -5.32
N THR A 75 9.85 1.26 -5.06
CA THR A 75 11.10 1.07 -4.31
C THR A 75 12.32 0.80 -5.19
N GLU A 76 12.11 0.58 -6.49
CA GLU A 76 13.18 0.20 -7.40
C GLU A 76 14.04 1.40 -7.78
N GLY A 77 15.33 1.14 -8.03
CA GLY A 77 16.23 2.12 -8.62
C GLY A 77 16.34 1.86 -10.12
N PHE A 78 16.15 2.90 -10.93
CA PHE A 78 16.28 2.80 -12.38
C PHE A 78 16.68 4.14 -12.99
N THR A 79 17.16 4.07 -14.23
CA THR A 79 17.50 5.25 -15.05
C THR A 79 16.61 5.26 -16.28
N ILE A 80 16.07 6.42 -16.61
CA ILE A 80 15.34 6.65 -17.85
C ILE A 80 16.25 7.41 -18.81
N SER A 81 16.33 6.92 -20.03
CA SER A 81 17.07 7.55 -21.13
C SER A 81 16.20 7.57 -22.39
N ILE A 82 16.48 8.51 -23.29
CA ILE A 82 15.83 8.63 -24.59
C ILE A 82 16.87 8.62 -25.71
N SER A 83 16.54 8.00 -26.84
CA SER A 83 17.41 8.00 -28.02
C SER A 83 17.68 9.44 -28.48
N LYS A 84 18.92 9.72 -28.90
CA LYS A 84 19.29 11.00 -29.53
C LYS A 84 18.63 11.20 -30.89
N SER A 85 18.40 10.10 -31.60
CA SER A 85 17.86 10.10 -32.95
C SER A 85 16.43 9.58 -32.94
N PRO A 86 15.51 10.20 -33.69
CA PRO A 86 14.18 9.64 -33.87
C PRO A 86 14.27 8.26 -34.52
N ILE A 87 13.31 7.40 -34.21
CA ILE A 87 13.18 6.10 -34.87
C ILE A 87 12.83 6.32 -36.35
N ASP A 88 13.53 5.62 -37.23
CA ASP A 88 13.17 5.53 -38.64
C ASP A 88 11.83 4.78 -38.76
N GLN A 89 10.80 5.46 -39.25
CA GLN A 89 9.46 4.89 -39.39
C GLN A 89 9.39 3.85 -40.51
N ASP A 90 10.25 3.96 -41.52
CA ASP A 90 10.27 3.05 -42.67
C ASP A 90 11.04 1.76 -42.34
N ASN A 91 11.95 1.81 -41.35
CA ASN A 91 12.68 0.66 -40.85
C ASN A 91 12.78 0.67 -39.31
N PRO A 92 11.68 0.41 -38.60
CA PRO A 92 11.66 0.45 -37.15
C PRO A 92 12.49 -0.69 -36.54
N PRO A 93 13.14 -0.47 -35.38
CA PRO A 93 13.85 -1.53 -34.66
C PRO A 93 12.88 -2.64 -34.24
N VAL A 94 13.25 -3.89 -34.51
CA VAL A 94 12.37 -5.06 -34.30
C VAL A 94 12.84 -5.90 -33.11
N THR A 95 14.15 -5.90 -32.84
CA THR A 95 14.76 -6.71 -31.79
C THR A 95 15.28 -5.84 -30.63
N PRO A 96 15.36 -6.38 -29.40
CA PRO A 96 15.99 -5.69 -28.28
C PRO A 96 17.41 -5.20 -28.59
N GLU A 97 18.18 -6.00 -29.32
CA GLU A 97 19.56 -5.68 -29.73
C GLU A 97 19.61 -4.44 -30.64
N ASP A 98 18.61 -4.26 -31.52
CA ASP A 98 18.50 -3.05 -32.33
C ASP A 98 18.31 -1.82 -31.44
N TYR A 99 17.47 -1.91 -30.40
CA TYR A 99 17.26 -0.82 -29.44
C TYR A 99 18.52 -0.52 -28.62
N GLU A 100 19.30 -1.53 -28.25
CA GLU A 100 20.56 -1.34 -27.51
C GLU A 100 21.65 -0.63 -28.34
N SER A 101 21.57 -0.71 -29.67
CA SER A 101 22.54 -0.07 -30.56
C SER A 101 22.42 1.47 -30.65
N PHE A 102 21.31 2.04 -30.19
CA PHE A 102 21.09 3.49 -30.25
C PHE A 102 21.96 4.24 -29.24
N GLU A 103 22.28 5.49 -29.58
CA GLU A 103 22.88 6.40 -28.62
C GLU A 103 21.79 7.08 -27.77
N TYR A 104 21.89 6.95 -26.45
CA TYR A 104 20.89 7.46 -25.51
C TYR A 104 21.39 8.68 -24.71
N VAL A 105 20.47 9.57 -24.39
CA VAL A 105 20.66 10.66 -23.42
C VAL A 105 19.90 10.33 -22.15
N LYS A 106 20.59 10.36 -21.00
CA LYS A 106 19.97 10.19 -19.69
C LYS A 106 19.00 11.34 -19.41
N ILE A 107 17.74 11.02 -19.14
CA ILE A 107 16.72 11.96 -18.67
C ILE A 107 16.81 12.12 -17.15
N GLY A 108 16.91 10.99 -16.44
CA GLY A 108 16.97 11.01 -14.99
C GLY A 108 17.06 9.63 -14.36
N SER A 109 17.24 9.59 -13.05
CA SER A 109 17.31 8.36 -12.26
C SER A 109 16.46 8.45 -11.01
N GLN A 110 15.76 7.35 -10.71
CA GLN A 110 15.14 7.12 -9.42
C GLN A 110 16.11 6.35 -8.54
N ALA A 111 16.39 6.87 -7.34
CA ALA A 111 17.16 6.14 -6.36
C ALA A 111 16.32 5.00 -5.77
N ALA A 112 16.89 3.80 -5.67
CA ALA A 112 16.28 2.66 -4.99
C ALA A 112 15.96 3.04 -3.53
N LEU A 113 14.87 2.51 -2.98
CA LEU A 113 14.41 2.80 -1.63
C LEU A 113 14.40 1.52 -0.79
N ASP A 114 15.30 1.41 0.20
CA ASP A 114 15.26 0.33 1.17
C ASP A 114 14.25 0.64 2.27
N VAL A 115 13.01 0.23 2.05
CA VAL A 115 11.88 0.44 2.98
C VAL A 115 12.14 -0.23 4.34
N GLY A 116 12.82 -1.37 4.35
CA GLY A 116 13.17 -2.07 5.58
C GLY A 116 14.17 -1.27 6.42
N LYS A 117 15.19 -0.70 5.77
CA LYS A 117 16.16 0.19 6.42
C LYS A 117 15.50 1.47 6.92
N LEU A 118 14.67 2.13 6.13
CA LEU A 118 13.94 3.32 6.57
C LEU A 118 13.01 3.03 7.76
N GLY A 119 12.31 1.90 7.75
CA GLY A 119 11.50 1.46 8.90
C GLY A 119 12.34 1.23 10.15
N ARG A 120 13.52 0.58 10.02
CA ARG A 120 14.45 0.40 11.15
C ARG A 120 14.97 1.73 11.69
N LEU A 121 15.36 2.66 10.81
CA LEU A 121 15.84 3.99 11.20
C LEU A 121 14.75 4.80 11.90
N TRP A 122 13.54 4.85 11.34
CA TRP A 122 12.40 5.57 11.92
C TRP A 122 12.07 5.07 13.34
N ASN A 123 12.05 3.75 13.54
CA ASN A 123 11.85 3.15 14.85
C ASN A 123 13.02 3.42 15.81
N ALA A 124 14.26 3.28 15.34
CA ALA A 124 15.45 3.52 16.15
C ALA A 124 15.51 4.96 16.66
N LEU A 125 15.20 5.95 15.81
CA LEU A 125 15.13 7.37 16.19
C LEU A 125 14.06 7.65 17.25
N SER A 126 12.94 6.91 17.24
CA SER A 126 11.95 6.94 18.34
C SER A 126 12.59 6.52 19.65
N ASN A 127 13.20 5.34 19.62
CA ASN A 127 13.64 4.63 20.81
C ASN A 127 14.85 5.30 21.46
N THR A 128 15.69 5.98 20.68
CA THR A 128 16.87 6.65 21.21
C THR A 128 16.60 8.06 21.72
N SER A 129 15.60 8.75 21.16
CA SER A 129 15.50 10.21 21.32
C SER A 129 14.10 10.69 21.72
N LEU A 130 13.02 10.04 21.31
CA LEU A 130 11.66 10.59 21.44
C LEU A 130 10.82 9.97 22.56
N HIS A 131 11.45 9.18 23.43
CA HIS A 131 10.80 8.59 24.59
C HIS A 131 11.65 8.80 25.83
N ILE A 132 11.01 9.22 26.91
CA ILE A 132 11.60 9.25 28.25
C ILE A 132 11.60 7.81 28.78
N SER A 133 12.74 7.35 29.26
CA SER A 133 12.86 5.99 29.79
C SER A 133 12.05 5.82 31.07
N LEU A 134 11.36 4.68 31.17
CA LEU A 134 10.69 4.30 32.41
C LEU A 134 11.74 3.97 33.48
N PRO A 135 11.64 4.56 34.69
CA PRO A 135 12.49 4.20 35.82
C PRO A 135 12.38 2.70 36.13
N LYS A 136 13.53 2.03 36.30
CA LYS A 136 13.62 0.61 36.63
C LYS A 136 13.78 0.39 38.14
N ALA A 137 14.22 1.40 38.87
CA ALA A 137 14.37 1.36 40.32
C ALA A 137 13.77 2.59 41.01
N LYS A 138 13.40 2.41 42.29
CA LYS A 138 12.93 3.51 43.14
C LYS A 138 14.09 4.49 43.39
N GLY A 139 13.92 5.75 43.01
CA GLY A 139 14.92 6.80 43.18
C GLY A 139 15.88 6.99 41.99
N GLU A 140 15.65 6.29 40.87
CA GLU A 140 16.37 6.55 39.62
C GLU A 140 15.94 7.91 39.05
N GLU A 141 16.93 8.75 38.69
CA GLU A 141 16.66 10.03 38.04
C GLU A 141 16.15 9.82 36.61
N ILE A 142 15.13 10.59 36.24
CA ILE A 142 14.53 10.53 34.91
C ILE A 142 15.39 11.33 33.93
N ASP A 143 16.04 10.65 33.00
CA ASP A 143 16.76 11.30 31.90
C ASP A 143 15.79 11.69 30.78
N ILE A 144 15.63 13.00 30.56
CA ILE A 144 14.72 13.57 29.56
C ILE A 144 15.23 13.31 28.13
N TYR A 145 16.55 13.26 27.93
CA TYR A 145 17.16 13.26 26.60
C TYR A 145 17.75 11.91 26.17
N GLY A 146 17.73 10.92 27.06
CA GLY A 146 18.23 9.57 26.77
C GLY A 146 19.70 9.53 26.32
N ASP A 147 20.03 8.48 25.58
CA ASP A 147 21.40 8.21 25.13
C ASP A 147 21.74 9.00 23.85
N SER A 148 22.29 10.20 24.06
CA SER A 148 22.66 11.14 23.00
C SER A 148 23.66 10.54 22.00
N ASP A 149 24.59 9.68 22.44
CA ASP A 149 25.60 9.10 21.54
C ASP A 149 24.98 8.07 20.60
N LYS A 150 24.08 7.22 21.12
CA LYS A 150 23.28 6.31 20.28
C LYS A 150 22.40 7.08 19.30
N ALA A 151 21.79 8.17 19.74
CA ALA A 151 20.99 9.03 18.87
C ALA A 151 21.82 9.62 17.73
N ARG A 152 23.00 10.20 18.03
CA ARG A 152 23.93 10.73 17.03
C ARG A 152 24.34 9.69 15.99
N GLY A 153 24.59 8.45 16.42
CA GLY A 153 24.89 7.34 15.53
C GLY A 153 23.76 7.08 14.52
N LYS A 154 22.50 7.08 14.99
CA LYS A 154 21.32 6.85 14.14
C LYS A 154 20.97 8.04 13.25
N ILE A 155 21.22 9.27 13.71
CA ILE A 155 21.09 10.48 12.90
C ILE A 155 22.10 10.45 11.75
N THR A 156 23.36 10.09 12.03
CA THR A 156 24.40 9.94 11.01
C THR A 156 24.05 8.88 9.97
N GLU A 157 23.55 7.72 10.43
CA GLU A 157 23.08 6.65 9.53
C GLU A 157 21.94 7.13 8.61
N SER A 158 21.02 7.93 9.16
CA SER A 158 19.90 8.51 8.42
C SER A 158 20.36 9.56 7.40
N LEU A 159 21.29 10.44 7.78
CA LEU A 159 21.88 11.44 6.88
C LEU A 159 22.54 10.79 5.66
N ASN A 160 23.29 9.70 5.86
CA ASN A 160 23.91 8.97 4.77
C ASN A 160 22.86 8.37 3.82
N GLU A 161 21.75 7.88 4.36
CA GLU A 161 20.64 7.38 3.56
C GLU A 161 19.95 8.49 2.76
N PHE A 162 19.73 9.67 3.36
CA PHE A 162 19.14 10.81 2.67
C PHE A 162 20.03 11.31 1.52
N LYS A 163 21.34 11.39 1.74
CA LYS A 163 22.31 11.74 0.68
C LYS A 163 22.29 10.74 -0.47
N ARG A 164 22.16 9.44 -0.18
CA ARG A 164 22.01 8.40 -1.21
C ARG A 164 20.73 8.57 -2.02
N ILE A 165 19.63 8.92 -1.36
CA ILE A 165 18.33 9.13 -2.03
C ILE A 165 18.35 10.39 -2.92
N LEU A 166 19.08 11.45 -2.53
CA LEU A 166 19.28 12.67 -3.33
C LEU A 166 20.02 12.45 -4.65
N ASP A 167 20.73 11.33 -4.81
CA ASP A 167 21.41 11.00 -6.08
C ASP A 167 20.39 10.74 -7.23
N GLY A 168 19.13 10.48 -6.87
CA GLY A 168 18.04 10.43 -7.83
C GLY A 168 17.44 11.81 -8.09
N ASN A 169 17.09 12.10 -9.34
CA ASN A 169 16.41 13.33 -9.77
C ASN A 169 15.03 13.09 -10.39
N LEU A 170 14.54 11.85 -10.37
CA LEU A 170 13.29 11.44 -10.99
C LEU A 170 12.51 10.50 -10.07
N LEU A 171 11.18 10.62 -10.12
CA LEU A 171 10.24 9.68 -9.53
C LEU A 171 9.23 9.23 -10.59
N SER A 172 8.89 7.94 -10.59
CA SER A 172 7.89 7.38 -11.51
C SER A 172 6.64 6.92 -10.75
N SER A 173 5.48 7.10 -11.37
CA SER A 173 4.21 6.45 -10.98
C SER A 173 4.14 4.97 -11.41
N GLY A 174 5.23 4.41 -11.93
CA GLY A 174 5.33 3.06 -12.46
C GLY A 174 5.02 2.98 -13.95
N PHE A 175 5.44 1.89 -14.59
CA PHE A 175 5.21 1.62 -16.00
C PHE A 175 4.29 0.42 -16.22
N GLY A 176 3.69 0.32 -17.41
CA GLY A 176 2.95 -0.86 -17.83
C GLY A 176 1.43 -0.66 -17.89
N GLU A 177 0.74 -1.74 -18.23
CA GLU A 177 -0.69 -1.74 -18.55
C GLU A 177 -1.58 -1.48 -17.33
N GLU A 178 -2.69 -0.78 -17.58
CA GLU A 178 -3.60 -0.30 -16.57
C GLU A 178 -5.03 -0.74 -16.89
N TYR A 179 -5.68 -1.37 -15.91
CA TYR A 179 -7.11 -1.63 -15.92
C TYR A 179 -7.83 -0.52 -15.17
N TYR A 180 -8.97 -0.06 -15.69
CA TYR A 180 -9.81 0.90 -14.98
C TYR A 180 -11.30 0.66 -15.23
N PHE A 181 -12.10 1.10 -14.28
CA PHE A 181 -13.56 1.13 -14.38
C PHE A 181 -14.11 2.26 -13.53
N TYR A 182 -15.39 2.59 -13.70
CA TYR A 182 -16.06 3.64 -12.93
C TYR A 182 -16.91 3.04 -11.82
N CYS A 183 -16.82 3.64 -10.63
CA CYS A 183 -17.62 3.24 -9.49
C CYS A 183 -19.11 3.46 -9.77
N ILE A 184 -19.93 2.41 -9.70
CA ILE A 184 -21.39 2.52 -9.89
C ILE A 184 -22.04 3.50 -8.91
N GLY A 185 -21.52 3.60 -7.68
CA GLY A 185 -22.14 4.43 -6.63
C GLY A 185 -21.78 5.92 -6.66
N CYS A 186 -20.64 6.31 -7.26
CA CYS A 186 -20.19 7.71 -7.24
C CYS A 186 -19.38 8.16 -8.46
N ASP A 187 -19.30 7.33 -9.51
CA ASP A 187 -18.58 7.59 -10.76
C ASP A 187 -17.08 7.91 -10.62
N THR A 188 -16.51 7.63 -9.46
CA THR A 188 -15.05 7.76 -9.27
C THR A 188 -14.34 6.68 -10.08
N LYS A 189 -13.36 7.09 -10.90
CA LYS A 189 -12.51 6.17 -11.67
C LYS A 189 -11.61 5.37 -10.75
N LEU A 190 -11.75 4.03 -10.75
CA LEU A 190 -10.83 3.13 -10.07
C LEU A 190 -9.80 2.62 -11.07
N LYS A 191 -8.52 2.74 -10.72
CA LYS A 191 -7.40 2.38 -11.57
C LYS A 191 -6.52 1.33 -10.90
N ARG A 192 -6.03 0.34 -11.65
CA ARG A 192 -5.14 -0.73 -11.16
C ARG A 192 -4.12 -1.12 -12.24
N ARG A 193 -2.92 -1.48 -11.82
CA ARG A 193 -1.92 -2.11 -12.71
C ARG A 193 -2.36 -3.54 -12.98
N VAL A 194 -2.40 -3.94 -14.25
CA VAL A 194 -2.82 -5.30 -14.66
C VAL A 194 -2.00 -6.38 -13.94
N LYS A 195 -0.68 -6.17 -13.84
CA LYS A 195 0.25 -7.08 -13.13
C LYS A 195 -0.03 -7.27 -11.63
N LEU A 196 -0.70 -6.31 -11.00
CA LEU A 196 -0.99 -6.33 -9.56
C LEU A 196 -2.39 -6.89 -9.25
N ILE A 197 -3.22 -7.11 -10.28
CA ILE A 197 -4.57 -7.65 -10.11
C ILE A 197 -4.51 -9.15 -9.90
N LYS A 198 -5.15 -9.63 -8.83
CA LYS A 198 -5.26 -11.05 -8.51
C LYS A 198 -6.72 -11.47 -8.45
N HIS A 199 -7.02 -12.69 -8.89
CA HIS A 199 -8.36 -13.27 -8.72
C HIS A 199 -8.74 -13.27 -7.23
N GLY A 200 -9.96 -12.81 -6.91
CA GLY A 200 -10.49 -12.66 -5.55
C GLY A 200 -9.96 -11.44 -4.79
N GLN A 201 -9.06 -10.63 -5.36
CA GLN A 201 -8.58 -9.41 -4.72
C GLN A 201 -9.73 -8.41 -4.56
N MET A 202 -9.86 -7.86 -3.36
CA MET A 202 -10.86 -6.84 -3.05
C MET A 202 -10.28 -5.45 -3.23
N VAL A 203 -11.08 -4.54 -3.79
CA VAL A 203 -10.78 -3.11 -3.88
C VAL A 203 -11.97 -2.31 -3.37
N THR A 204 -11.71 -1.24 -2.62
CA THR A 204 -12.74 -0.28 -2.22
C THR A 204 -12.69 0.95 -3.11
N CYS A 205 -13.82 1.65 -3.24
CA CYS A 205 -13.84 2.95 -3.90
C CYS A 205 -12.82 3.92 -3.29
N LEU A 206 -12.22 4.77 -4.12
CA LEU A 206 -11.27 5.80 -3.71
C LEU A 206 -11.96 6.97 -3.00
N ASN A 207 -13.24 7.22 -3.32
CA ASN A 207 -14.05 8.23 -2.63
C ASN A 207 -14.35 7.74 -1.19
N PRO A 208 -13.86 8.45 -0.14
CA PRO A 208 -14.06 8.07 1.26
C PRO A 208 -15.53 7.91 1.66
N ASP A 209 -16.39 8.74 1.07
CA ASP A 209 -17.82 8.75 1.40
C ASP A 209 -18.62 7.68 0.63
N CYS A 210 -17.96 6.92 -0.26
CA CYS A 210 -18.60 5.89 -1.06
C CYS A 210 -18.47 4.49 -0.40
N PRO A 211 -19.60 3.79 -0.16
CA PRO A 211 -19.61 2.46 0.46
C PRO A 211 -19.31 1.33 -0.54
N GLU A 212 -19.02 1.63 -1.80
CA GLU A 212 -18.80 0.61 -2.82
C GLU A 212 -17.45 -0.11 -2.66
N SER A 213 -17.47 -1.40 -2.99
CA SER A 213 -16.28 -2.24 -3.08
C SER A 213 -16.50 -3.36 -4.10
N TYR A 214 -15.41 -3.88 -4.65
CA TYR A 214 -15.42 -4.82 -5.77
C TYR A 214 -14.43 -5.97 -5.52
N TYR A 215 -14.70 -7.13 -6.11
CA TYR A 215 -13.71 -8.20 -6.29
C TYR A 215 -13.24 -8.21 -7.75
N PHE A 216 -11.98 -8.54 -7.98
CA PHE A 216 -11.51 -8.90 -9.32
C PHE A 216 -11.71 -10.39 -9.58
N SER A 217 -12.27 -10.74 -10.73
CA SER A 217 -12.18 -12.09 -11.30
C SER A 217 -11.22 -12.04 -12.48
N VAL A 218 -10.27 -12.96 -12.51
CA VAL A 218 -9.37 -13.17 -13.65
C VAL A 218 -9.67 -14.54 -14.22
N GLU A 219 -10.17 -14.58 -15.45
CA GLU A 219 -10.60 -15.78 -16.18
C GLU A 219 -10.01 -15.71 -17.58
N ASP A 220 -9.24 -16.72 -18.00
CA ASP A 220 -8.57 -16.79 -19.32
C ASP A 220 -7.75 -15.54 -19.72
N GLY A 221 -7.24 -14.80 -18.72
CA GLY A 221 -6.47 -13.56 -18.93
C GLY A 221 -7.31 -12.30 -19.04
N GLU A 222 -8.65 -12.43 -19.06
CA GLU A 222 -9.57 -11.29 -18.99
C GLU A 222 -9.84 -10.89 -17.53
N ILE A 223 -9.95 -9.58 -17.30
CA ILE A 223 -10.17 -9.00 -15.97
C ILE A 223 -11.60 -8.48 -15.88
N PHE A 224 -12.35 -9.04 -14.93
CA PHE A 224 -13.69 -8.60 -14.55
C PHE A 224 -13.68 -7.98 -13.16
N HIS A 225 -14.58 -7.04 -12.91
CA HIS A 225 -14.84 -6.49 -11.58
C HIS A 225 -16.28 -6.81 -11.18
N ILE A 226 -16.45 -7.37 -9.98
CA ILE A 226 -17.73 -7.80 -9.46
C ILE A 226 -18.05 -6.95 -8.24
N ARG A 227 -19.18 -6.25 -8.26
CA ARG A 227 -19.64 -5.43 -7.13
C ARG A 227 -19.92 -6.32 -5.91
N ARG A 228 -19.42 -5.92 -4.74
CA ARG A 228 -19.67 -6.61 -3.47
C ARG A 228 -21.03 -6.19 -2.91
N LEU A 229 -21.99 -7.10 -2.99
CA LEU A 229 -23.36 -6.90 -2.52
C LEU A 229 -23.74 -7.94 -1.48
N LEU A 230 -24.47 -7.50 -0.46
CA LEU A 230 -25.35 -8.35 0.33
C LEU A 230 -26.74 -8.28 -0.32
N ASN A 231 -27.23 -9.43 -0.76
CA ASN A 231 -28.58 -9.56 -1.28
C ASN A 231 -29.49 -10.10 -0.18
N THR A 232 -30.63 -9.44 0.02
CA THR A 232 -31.69 -9.88 0.93
C THR A 232 -33.05 -9.63 0.29
N THR A 233 -34.12 -10.02 0.97
CA THR A 233 -35.49 -9.82 0.48
C THR A 233 -36.24 -8.84 1.37
N CYS A 234 -37.12 -8.05 0.76
CA CYS A 234 -38.00 -7.17 1.50
C CYS A 234 -38.98 -7.98 2.36
N ALA A 235 -39.12 -7.61 3.62
CA ALA A 235 -40.01 -8.29 4.56
C ALA A 235 -41.51 -8.15 4.21
N ASP A 236 -41.87 -7.14 3.42
CA ASP A 236 -43.25 -6.84 3.03
C ASP A 236 -43.59 -7.43 1.65
N CYS A 237 -42.89 -7.00 0.59
CA CYS A 237 -43.22 -7.39 -0.78
C CYS A 237 -42.36 -8.53 -1.36
N GLY A 238 -41.34 -9.00 -0.63
CA GLY A 238 -40.44 -10.07 -1.09
C GLY A 238 -39.40 -9.68 -2.15
N ASN A 239 -39.42 -8.44 -2.66
CA ASN A 239 -38.46 -7.97 -3.67
C ASN A 239 -37.01 -8.05 -3.16
N SER A 240 -36.07 -8.29 -4.08
CA SER A 240 -34.64 -8.27 -3.78
C SER A 240 -34.18 -6.87 -3.37
N ILE A 241 -33.33 -6.81 -2.35
CA ILE A 241 -32.68 -5.60 -1.85
C ILE A 241 -31.17 -5.85 -1.93
N GLU A 242 -30.49 -5.01 -2.69
CA GLU A 242 -29.03 -5.02 -2.84
C GLU A 242 -28.40 -3.98 -1.91
N ILE A 243 -27.45 -4.41 -1.09
CA ILE A 243 -26.79 -3.53 -0.12
C ILE A 243 -25.28 -3.61 -0.33
N PRO A 244 -24.59 -2.47 -0.52
CA PRO A 244 -23.12 -2.46 -0.60
C PRO A 244 -22.50 -3.14 0.62
N ALA A 245 -21.62 -4.11 0.38
CA ALA A 245 -21.07 -4.95 1.44
C ALA A 245 -20.34 -4.14 2.54
N ARG A 246 -19.73 -2.98 2.21
CA ARG A 246 -19.03 -2.17 3.22
C ARG A 246 -19.96 -1.62 4.32
N PHE A 247 -21.26 -1.43 4.06
CA PHE A 247 -22.19 -1.06 5.11
C PHE A 247 -22.33 -2.18 6.14
N VAL A 248 -22.29 -3.42 5.68
CA VAL A 248 -22.35 -4.63 6.50
C VAL A 248 -21.02 -4.89 7.20
N ASP A 249 -19.89 -4.72 6.49
CA ASP A 249 -18.55 -4.90 7.07
C ASP A 249 -18.29 -3.94 8.26
N LYS A 250 -18.93 -2.75 8.25
CA LYS A 250 -18.80 -1.73 9.30
C LYS A 250 -19.88 -1.83 10.39
N LEU A 251 -20.88 -2.70 10.25
CA LEU A 251 -21.93 -2.89 11.24
C LEU A 251 -21.36 -3.52 12.51
N LYS A 252 -21.59 -2.86 13.66
CA LYS A 252 -21.29 -3.44 14.97
C LYS A 252 -22.38 -4.42 15.39
N VAL A 253 -22.05 -5.32 16.31
CA VAL A 253 -23.05 -6.21 16.93
C VAL A 253 -24.18 -5.38 17.56
N GLU A 254 -25.43 -5.79 17.35
CA GLU A 254 -26.67 -5.08 17.71
C GLU A 254 -26.93 -3.75 16.98
N GLN A 255 -26.02 -3.25 16.15
CA GLN A 255 -26.30 -2.09 15.31
C GLN A 255 -27.29 -2.48 14.21
N THR A 256 -28.22 -1.59 13.91
CA THR A 256 -29.22 -1.77 12.86
C THR A 256 -28.91 -0.87 11.68
N LEU A 257 -28.91 -1.43 10.48
CA LEU A 257 -28.90 -0.73 9.21
C LEU A 257 -30.33 -0.69 8.66
N ASN A 258 -30.76 0.45 8.14
CA ASN A 258 -32.04 0.56 7.46
C ASN A 258 -31.81 0.50 5.95
N ALA A 259 -32.64 -0.28 5.25
CA ALA A 259 -32.60 -0.43 3.80
C ALA A 259 -34.03 -0.31 3.23
N ASP A 260 -34.30 0.79 2.55
CA ASP A 260 -35.60 1.03 1.95
C ASP A 260 -35.75 0.16 0.69
N CYS A 261 -36.89 -0.53 0.57
CA CYS A 261 -37.19 -1.31 -0.62
C CYS A 261 -37.54 -0.38 -1.78
N THR A 262 -36.84 -0.50 -2.91
CA THR A 262 -37.11 0.29 -4.12
C THR A 262 -38.47 -0.02 -4.75
N GLY A 263 -39.04 -1.20 -4.47
CA GLY A 263 -40.33 -1.63 -5.03
C GLY A 263 -41.55 -1.12 -4.25
N CYS A 264 -41.55 -1.21 -2.91
CA CYS A 264 -42.70 -0.84 -2.09
C CYS A 264 -42.44 0.29 -1.07
N GLY A 265 -41.21 0.78 -0.95
CA GLY A 265 -40.83 1.82 0.01
C GLY A 265 -40.76 1.35 1.48
N TYR A 266 -40.95 0.05 1.75
CA TYR A 266 -40.84 -0.49 3.10
C TYR A 266 -39.42 -0.34 3.65
N ASN A 267 -39.28 0.15 4.88
CA ASN A 267 -38.01 0.34 5.55
C ASN A 267 -37.57 -0.95 6.25
N ASN A 268 -36.66 -1.70 5.63
CA ASN A 268 -36.17 -2.97 6.16
C ASN A 268 -35.07 -2.70 7.19
N ARG A 269 -35.19 -3.33 8.36
CA ARG A 269 -34.21 -3.22 9.44
C ARG A 269 -33.32 -4.45 9.46
N ILE A 270 -32.04 -4.25 9.17
CA ILE A 270 -31.04 -5.29 9.05
C ILE A 270 -30.11 -5.21 10.24
N ARG A 271 -29.92 -6.32 10.95
CA ARG A 271 -29.08 -6.39 12.13
C ARG A 271 -28.07 -7.51 11.97
N LEU A 272 -26.82 -7.23 12.37
CA LEU A 272 -25.81 -8.27 12.53
C LEU A 272 -26.07 -9.01 13.86
N ILE A 273 -26.43 -10.29 13.76
CA ILE A 273 -26.62 -11.17 14.91
C ILE A 273 -25.52 -12.25 14.86
N PRO A 274 -24.80 -12.51 15.97
CA PRO A 274 -23.85 -13.61 16.03
C PRO A 274 -24.55 -14.96 15.84
N GLY A 275 -24.23 -15.66 14.75
CA GLY A 275 -24.67 -17.03 14.51
C GLY A 275 -23.60 -18.04 14.94
N ARG A 276 -24.01 -19.24 15.36
CA ARG A 276 -23.10 -20.40 15.40
C ARG A 276 -22.89 -20.89 13.97
N ALA A 277 -21.65 -20.84 13.48
CA ALA A 277 -21.31 -21.48 12.23
C ALA A 277 -21.38 -23.01 12.42
N ASN A 278 -22.30 -23.68 11.74
CA ASN A 278 -22.21 -25.12 11.55
C ASN A 278 -21.09 -25.37 10.54
N LYS A 279 -20.11 -26.19 10.91
CA LYS A 279 -19.05 -26.63 9.99
C LYS A 279 -19.74 -27.25 8.76
N PRO A 280 -19.46 -26.80 7.53
CA PRO A 280 -20.02 -27.46 6.36
C PRO A 280 -19.53 -28.91 6.36
N GLU A 281 -20.46 -29.87 6.34
CA GLU A 281 -20.14 -31.28 6.20
C GLU A 281 -19.33 -31.47 4.91
N ALA A 282 -18.17 -32.12 5.03
CA ALA A 282 -17.34 -32.43 3.89
C ALA A 282 -18.18 -33.22 2.89
N ARG A 283 -18.36 -32.71 1.67
CA ARG A 283 -18.91 -33.50 0.57
C ARG A 283 -17.93 -34.65 0.35
N GLU A 284 -18.34 -35.87 0.71
CA GLU A 284 -17.63 -37.08 0.32
C GLU A 284 -17.58 -37.11 -1.21
N SER A 285 -16.39 -36.87 -1.77
CA SER A 285 -16.09 -37.13 -3.16
C SER A 285 -16.14 -38.64 -3.38
N ASN A 286 -17.28 -39.11 -3.87
CA ASN A 286 -17.44 -40.46 -4.39
C ASN A 286 -16.74 -40.54 -5.75
N GLU A 287 -15.45 -40.83 -5.77
CA GLU A 287 -14.75 -41.29 -6.97
C GLU A 287 -13.81 -42.46 -6.64
N GLY A 288 -14.20 -43.64 -7.13
CA GLY A 288 -13.28 -44.55 -7.79
C GLY A 288 -12.38 -45.41 -6.92
N LEU A 289 -12.94 -46.50 -6.38
CA LEU A 289 -12.18 -47.73 -6.16
C LEU A 289 -11.49 -48.15 -7.47
N HIS A 290 -10.16 -48.06 -7.51
CA HIS A 290 -9.34 -48.87 -8.42
C HIS A 290 -8.51 -49.85 -7.61
N ASN A 291 -8.89 -51.12 -7.79
CA ASN A 291 -8.22 -52.32 -7.33
C ASN A 291 -6.73 -52.30 -7.70
N ASN A 292 -5.86 -52.38 -6.70
CA ASN A 292 -4.52 -52.93 -6.88
C ASN A 292 -4.51 -54.34 -6.26
N GLN A 293 -4.86 -55.34 -7.08
CA GLN A 293 -4.47 -56.72 -6.82
C GLN A 293 -2.96 -56.84 -7.07
N LYS A 294 -2.20 -56.94 -5.99
CA LYS A 294 -0.88 -57.56 -6.00
C LYS A 294 -1.09 -59.06 -6.21
N GLN A 295 -0.63 -59.58 -7.34
CA GLN A 295 -0.39 -61.01 -7.54
C GLN A 295 1.11 -61.24 -7.42
N SER A 296 1.48 -62.10 -6.47
CA SER A 296 2.82 -62.62 -6.25
C SER A 296 3.05 -63.89 -7.07
N ASP A 297 4.29 -64.03 -7.52
CA ASP A 297 5.05 -65.26 -7.79
C ASP A 297 4.75 -66.10 -9.03
N ALA A 298 5.64 -65.97 -10.04
CA ALA A 298 6.50 -67.06 -10.57
C ALA A 298 7.62 -66.46 -11.44
#